data_AF-A0A529QJK2-F1
#
_entry.id   AF-A0A529QJK2-F1
#
_cell.length_a   1.000
_cell.length_b   1.000
_cell.length_c   1.000
_cell.angle_alpha   90.00
_cell.angle_beta   90.00
_cell.angle_gamma   90.00
#
_symmetry.space_group_name_H-M   'P 1'
#
loop_
_entity.id
_entity.type
_entity.pdbx_description
1 polymer ?
#
loop_
_entity_poly.entity_id
_entity_poly.type
_entity_poly.pdbx_seq_one_letter_code
_entity_poly.pdbx_strand_id
1 'polypeptide(L)' 'MSGTLVLVRHGQSEWNLKNLFTGWRDVDLT' A
#
# COMPACT_ATOMS: atom_id res chain seq x y z
N MET A 1 -23.00 -13.28 -17.38
CA MET A 1 -23.15 -12.39 -16.20
C MET A 1 -21.78 -11.80 -15.89
N SER A 2 -21.67 -10.49 -15.70
CA SER A 2 -20.45 -9.82 -15.24
C SER A 2 -20.51 -9.64 -13.72
N GLY A 3 -19.41 -9.90 -13.01
CA GLY A 3 -19.26 -9.59 -11.59
C GLY A 3 -18.63 -8.21 -11.36
N THR A 4 -18.81 -7.66 -10.17
CA THR A 4 -18.13 -6.43 -9.75
C THR A 4 -16.76 -6.76 -9.17
N LEU A 5 -15.69 -6.28 -9.79
CA LEU A 5 -14.33 -6.34 -9.24
C LEU A 5 -14.07 -5.10 -8.38
N VAL A 6 -13.62 -5.31 -7.14
CA VAL A 6 -13.22 -4.24 -6.23
C VAL A 6 -11.73 -4.39 -5.93
N LEU A 7 -10.96 -3.30 -6.11
CA LEU A 7 -9.54 -3.22 -5.83
C LEU A 7 -9.30 -2.20 -4.72
N VAL A 8 -8.43 -2.53 -3.76
CA VAL A 8 -8.10 -1.66 -2.62
C VAL A 8 -6.59 -1.51 -2.52
N ARG A 9 -6.13 -0.28 -2.32
CA ARG A 9 -4.74 0.04 -2.01
C ARG A 9 -4.54 0.00 -0.49
N HIS A 10 -3.38 -0.48 -0.03
CA HIS A 10 -3.02 -0.42 1.39
C HIS A 10 -2.94 1.02 1.92
N GLY A 11 -2.96 1.17 3.25
CA GLY A 11 -2.84 2.46 3.94
C GLY A 11 -1.45 3.10 3.82
N GLN A 12 -1.25 4.23 4.48
CA GLN A 12 0.05 4.89 4.53
C GLN A 12 1.05 4.03 5.31
N SER A 13 2.26 3.84 4.79
CA SER A 13 3.36 3.18 5.52
C SER A 13 4.28 4.19 6.20
N GLU A 14 5.07 3.72 7.16
CA GLU A 14 6.08 4.57 7.80
C GLU A 14 7.06 5.19 6.79
N TRP A 15 7.39 4.44 5.73
CA TRP A 15 8.31 4.92 4.70
C TRP A 15 7.65 5.91 3.75
N ASN A 16 6.34 5.82 3.56
CA ASN A 16 5.58 6.86 2.87
C ASN A 16 5.64 8.18 3.66
N LEU A 17 5.48 8.14 4.99
CA LEU A 17 5.64 9.33 5.85
C LEU A 17 7.06 9.93 5.75
N LYS A 18 8.07 9.06 5.72
CA LYS A 18 9.48 9.45 5.67
C LYS A 18 9.96 9.84 4.25
N ASN A 19 9.09 9.80 3.23
CA ASN A 19 9.41 10.02 1.82
C ASN A 19 10.59 9.14 1.33
N LEU A 20 10.62 7.88 1.75
CA LEU A 20 11.63 6.91 1.35
C LEU A 20 11.08 5.95 0.28
N PHE A 21 11.96 5.50 -0.61
CA PHE A 21 11.65 4.43 -1.55
C PHE A 21 11.63 3.08 -0.83
N THR A 22 10.48 2.40 -0.79
CA THR A 22 10.31 1.11 -0.10
C THR A 22 10.83 -0.10 -0.90
N GLY A 23 10.56 -0.16 -2.20
CA GLY A 23 10.87 -1.33 -3.01
C GLY A 23 10.16 -2.59 -2.48
N TRP A 24 10.91 -3.66 -2.23
CA TRP A 24 10.40 -4.95 -1.75
C TRP A 24 10.54 -5.11 -0.23
N ARG A 25 10.85 -4.02 0.48
CA ARG A 25 11.03 -4.06 1.92
C ARG A 25 9.68 -4.16 2.62
N ASP A 26 9.59 -5.08 3.56
CA ASP A 26 8.44 -5.20 4.44
C ASP A 26 8.45 -4.07 5.47
N VAL A 27 7.46 -3.17 5.39
CA VAL A 27 7.36 -1.95 6.20
C VAL A 27 5.96 -1.83 6.79
N ASP A 28 5.89 -1.43 8.05
CA ASP A 28 4.62 -1.30 8.76
C ASP A 28 3.77 -0.15 8.22
N LEU A 29 2.45 -0.31 8.35
CA LEU A 29 1.48 0.76 8.18
C LEU A 29 1.50 1.71 9.40
N THR A 30 1.14 2.98 9.17
CA THR A 30 1.07 4.02 10.20
C THR A 30 -0.23 3.98 10.98
#